data_AF-A0A2V9QU25-F1
#
_entry.id   AF-A0A2V9QU25-F1
#
_cell.length_a   1.000
_cell.length_b   1.000
_cell.length_c   1.000
_cell.angle_alpha   90.00
_cell.angle_beta   90.00
_cell.angle_gamma   90.00
#
_symmetry.space_group_name_H-M   'P 1'
#
loop_
_entity.id
_entity.type
_entity.pdbx_description
1 polymer ?
#
loop_
_entity_poly.entity_id
_entity_poly.type
_entity_poly.pdbx_seq_one_letter_code
_entity_poly.pdbx_strand_id
1 'polypeptide(L)'
;GYGELRKLFIGSGLDFACMTEHIEHLTQSDIEVIIQDCHDHSDDQFLLIPGIETDCFTVYFLGISRTLVDFSSNRAIYNSLRPNAKLCVLSHPIKARFRYPHWIVEDCDAVEIMNNKHDGKFYFRPQSEKLWKTIRQSRPEVVPVVGMDFHQPAHFCPVYIQLTQQGPLTADFVLEQLRMGRTQFFDGNRCLSTADWLSRNYFRGRIYAMDWAHSVNKALHRFGIRVPRGLRKRFARVMEGR
;
A
#
# COMPACT_ATOMS: atom_id res chain seq x y z
N GLY A 1 19.08 -1.31 6.16
CA GLY A 1 19.10 0.17 6.15
C GLY A 1 18.72 0.72 4.78
N TYR A 2 18.50 2.02 4.65
CA TYR A 2 17.97 2.66 3.42
C TYR A 2 18.89 2.45 2.20
N GLY A 3 20.22 2.45 2.37
CA GLY A 3 21.16 2.10 1.30
C GLY A 3 21.06 0.65 0.78
N GLU A 4 20.66 -0.31 1.61
CA GLU A 4 20.42 -1.70 1.18
C GLU A 4 19.11 -1.81 0.40
N LEU A 5 18.07 -1.09 0.85
CA LEU A 5 16.78 -1.01 0.15
C LEU A 5 16.96 -0.39 -1.23
N ARG A 6 17.71 0.72 -1.33
CA ARG A 6 18.10 1.34 -2.61
C ARG A 6 18.72 0.31 -3.55
N LYS A 7 19.74 -0.44 -3.10
CA LYS A 7 20.40 -1.47 -3.92
C LYS A 7 19.43 -2.56 -4.38
N LEU A 8 18.55 -3.02 -3.50
CA LEU A 8 17.56 -4.03 -3.81
C LEU A 8 16.56 -3.55 -4.87
N PHE A 9 16.02 -2.34 -4.71
CA PHE A 9 15.00 -1.79 -5.61
C PHE A 9 15.57 -1.41 -6.97
N ILE A 10 16.77 -0.83 -7.03
CA ILE A 10 17.48 -0.61 -8.30
C ILE A 10 17.77 -1.95 -8.99
N GLY A 11 18.26 -2.95 -8.25
CA GLY A 11 18.51 -4.30 -8.79
C GLY A 11 17.24 -5.00 -9.29
N SER A 12 16.07 -4.50 -8.89
CA SER A 12 14.75 -4.96 -9.33
C SER A 12 14.15 -4.12 -10.45
N GLY A 13 14.88 -3.11 -10.96
CA GLY A 13 14.43 -2.24 -12.04
C GLY A 13 13.43 -1.16 -11.63
N LEU A 14 13.45 -0.71 -10.37
CA LEU A 14 12.61 0.38 -9.88
C LEU A 14 13.37 1.70 -9.88
N ASP A 15 12.67 2.78 -10.21
CA ASP A 15 13.20 4.15 -10.18
C ASP A 15 12.89 4.88 -8.86
N PHE A 16 11.85 4.46 -8.13
CA PHE A 16 11.50 5.05 -6.84
C PHE A 16 10.84 4.05 -5.90
N ALA A 17 10.85 4.36 -4.61
CA ALA A 17 10.05 3.69 -3.59
C ALA A 17 9.47 4.71 -2.60
N CYS A 18 8.19 4.52 -2.26
CA CYS A 18 7.52 5.26 -1.20
C CYS A 18 7.69 4.50 0.11
N MET A 19 8.41 5.11 1.06
CA MET A 19 8.66 4.54 2.38
C MET A 19 7.50 4.86 3.32
N THR A 20 7.09 3.92 4.17
CA THR A 20 5.94 4.08 5.08
C THR A 20 6.24 3.43 6.42
N GLU A 21 7.11 4.05 7.21
CA GLU A 21 7.50 3.49 8.53
C GLU A 21 6.39 3.67 9.56
N HIS A 22 6.17 2.66 10.41
CA HIS A 22 5.13 2.69 11.44
C HIS A 22 5.47 3.64 12.58
N ILE A 23 4.63 4.65 12.83
CA ILE A 23 4.86 5.68 13.84
C ILE A 23 4.79 5.18 15.28
N GLU A 24 4.11 4.06 15.53
CA GLU A 24 3.85 3.53 16.89
C GLU A 24 5.11 3.22 17.70
N HIS A 25 6.26 3.15 17.03
CA HIS A 25 7.56 2.84 17.64
C HIS A 25 8.60 3.93 17.42
N LEU A 26 8.20 5.08 16.88
CA LEU A 26 9.11 6.17 16.53
C LEU A 26 9.05 7.30 17.55
N THR A 27 10.20 7.91 17.78
CA THR A 27 10.35 9.22 18.41
C THR A 27 10.43 10.31 17.34
N GLN A 28 10.37 11.58 17.76
CA GLN A 28 10.62 12.72 16.88
C GLN A 28 11.97 12.60 16.14
N SER A 29 13.02 12.17 16.85
CA SER A 29 14.35 12.00 16.25
C SER A 29 14.36 10.90 15.19
N ASP A 30 13.60 9.82 15.38
CA ASP A 30 13.54 8.73 14.40
C ASP A 30 12.86 9.19 13.10
N ILE A 31 11.81 10.01 13.21
CA ILE A 31 11.12 10.60 12.04
C ILE A 31 12.08 11.50 11.25
N GLU A 32 12.88 12.33 11.92
CA GLU A 32 13.89 13.16 11.29
C GLU A 32 14.96 12.34 10.59
N VAL A 33 15.41 11.24 11.21
CA VAL A 33 16.35 10.29 10.61
C VAL A 33 15.76 9.63 9.38
N ILE A 34 14.51 9.18 9.41
CA ILE A 34 13.84 8.58 8.24
C ILE A 34 13.77 9.55 7.06
N ILE A 35 13.39 10.81 7.32
CA ILE A 35 13.33 11.86 6.29
C ILE A 35 14.73 12.09 5.71
N GLN A 36 15.74 12.22 6.58
CA GLN A 36 17.11 12.47 6.17
C GLN A 36 17.68 11.28 5.37
N ASP A 37 17.47 10.05 5.83
CA ASP A 37 17.94 8.84 5.16
C ASP A 37 17.32 8.67 3.77
N CYS A 38 16.04 9.04 3.60
CA CYS A 38 15.43 9.08 2.28
C CYS A 38 16.18 10.05 1.35
N HIS A 39 16.47 11.26 1.83
CA HIS A 39 17.20 12.26 1.05
C HIS A 39 18.63 11.84 0.73
N ASP A 40 19.39 11.36 1.72
CA ASP A 40 20.80 11.01 1.56
C ASP A 40 21.03 9.80 0.65
N HIS A 41 20.01 8.96 0.48
CA HIS A 41 20.04 7.80 -0.40
C HIS A 41 19.21 7.99 -1.69
N SER A 42 18.79 9.21 -1.99
CA SER A 42 18.14 9.55 -3.25
C SER A 42 19.10 10.31 -4.18
N ASP A 43 19.01 10.02 -5.47
CA ASP A 43 19.76 10.70 -6.52
C ASP A 43 19.01 10.61 -7.86
N ASP A 44 19.66 11.02 -8.94
CA ASP A 44 19.08 11.00 -10.29
C ASP A 44 18.81 9.58 -10.83
N GLN A 45 19.29 8.52 -10.17
CA GLN A 45 19.05 7.13 -10.56
C GLN A 45 17.91 6.50 -9.77
N PHE A 46 17.73 6.90 -8.51
CA PHE A 46 16.72 6.31 -7.64
C PHE A 46 16.23 7.27 -6.57
N LEU A 47 14.93 7.23 -6.28
CA LEU A 47 14.30 8.10 -5.31
C LEU A 47 13.60 7.33 -4.17
N LEU A 48 14.00 7.62 -2.94
CA LEU A 48 13.27 7.26 -1.74
C LEU A 48 12.38 8.43 -1.31
N ILE A 49 11.07 8.21 -1.28
CA ILE A 49 10.09 9.22 -0.86
C ILE A 49 9.71 8.95 0.59
N PRO A 50 9.95 9.89 1.52
CA PRO A 50 9.69 9.67 2.93
C PRO A 50 8.19 9.65 3.21
N GLY A 51 7.79 8.75 4.09
CA GLY A 51 6.42 8.59 4.51
C GLY A 51 6.29 7.86 5.84
N ILE A 52 5.15 8.05 6.48
CA ILE A 52 4.84 7.53 7.82
C ILE A 52 3.48 6.86 7.80
N GLU A 53 3.41 5.66 8.33
CA GLU A 53 2.18 4.89 8.52
C GLU A 53 1.68 4.98 9.97
N THR A 54 0.35 5.00 10.12
CA THR A 54 -0.34 4.91 11.40
C THR A 54 -1.35 3.76 11.37
N ASP A 55 -1.17 2.82 12.28
CA ASP A 55 -2.03 1.65 12.45
C ASP A 55 -3.39 2.03 13.07
N CYS A 56 -3.41 3.04 13.95
CA CYS A 56 -4.65 3.50 14.61
C CYS A 56 -5.74 3.85 13.61
N PHE A 57 -5.38 4.56 12.54
CA PHE A 57 -6.32 4.96 11.51
C PHE A 57 -6.19 4.16 10.23
N THR A 58 -5.18 3.30 10.13
CA THR A 58 -4.91 2.51 8.92
C THR A 58 -4.72 3.44 7.72
N VAL A 59 -3.82 4.42 7.90
CA VAL A 59 -3.46 5.42 6.89
C VAL A 59 -1.95 5.56 6.81
N TYR A 60 -1.43 5.96 5.66
CA TYR A 60 -0.05 6.43 5.55
C TYR A 60 0.02 7.78 4.84
N PHE A 61 1.04 8.54 5.19
CA PHE A 61 1.38 9.83 4.60
C PHE A 61 2.60 9.68 3.71
N LEU A 62 2.59 10.30 2.53
CA LEU A 62 3.74 10.31 1.62
C LEU A 62 4.23 11.73 1.36
N GLY A 63 5.54 11.85 1.13
CA GLY A 63 6.20 13.12 0.88
C GLY A 63 6.17 14.03 2.09
N ILE A 64 6.45 13.47 3.26
CA ILE A 64 6.46 14.25 4.51
C ILE A 64 7.66 15.21 4.50
N SER A 65 7.43 16.47 4.82
CA SER A 65 8.50 17.42 5.13
C SER A 65 8.87 17.35 6.61
N ARG A 66 10.05 17.87 6.96
CA ARG A 66 10.47 18.02 8.37
C ARG A 66 9.38 18.77 9.15
N THR A 67 8.93 18.17 10.24
CA THR A 67 7.85 18.70 11.08
C THR A 67 7.99 18.19 12.51
N LEU A 68 7.39 18.92 13.45
CA LEU A 68 7.25 18.48 14.83
C LEU A 68 5.97 17.67 14.97
N VAL A 69 6.10 16.42 15.41
CA VAL A 69 4.97 15.51 15.60
C VAL A 69 4.48 15.59 17.04
N ASP A 70 3.17 15.78 17.19
CA ASP A 70 2.51 15.78 18.49
C ASP A 70 2.06 14.36 18.85
N PHE A 71 2.82 13.72 19.73
CA PHE A 71 2.57 12.35 20.21
C PHE A 71 1.55 12.28 21.37
N SER A 72 0.83 13.35 21.69
CA SER A 72 -0.15 13.36 22.79
C SER A 72 -1.37 12.47 22.56
N SER A 73 -1.72 12.22 21.29
CA SER A 73 -2.80 11.30 20.90
C SER A 73 -2.70 10.91 19.43
N ASN A 74 -3.37 9.83 19.01
CA ASN A 74 -3.41 9.43 17.60
C ASN A 74 -3.96 10.53 16.69
N ARG A 75 -4.96 11.31 17.16
CA ARG A 75 -5.51 12.44 16.39
C ARG A 75 -4.51 13.59 16.30
N ALA A 76 -3.76 13.86 17.36
CA ALA A 76 -2.67 14.85 17.34
C ALA A 76 -1.54 14.45 16.38
N ILE A 77 -1.17 13.17 16.34
CA ILE A 77 -0.22 12.63 15.36
C ILE A 77 -0.72 12.89 13.94
N TYR A 78 -1.98 12.52 13.64
CA TYR A 78 -2.57 12.79 12.33
C TYR A 78 -2.53 14.28 11.98
N ASN A 79 -3.00 15.14 12.89
CA ASN A 79 -3.11 16.58 12.65
C ASN A 79 -1.74 17.26 12.50
N SER A 80 -0.68 16.73 13.10
CA SER A 80 0.69 17.26 12.94
C SER A 80 1.36 16.78 11.64
N LEU A 81 1.12 15.54 11.22
CA LEU A 81 1.67 14.98 9.98
C LEU A 81 0.96 15.48 8.72
N ARG A 82 -0.38 15.48 8.70
CA ARG A 82 -1.19 15.72 7.50
C ARG A 82 -0.83 17.02 6.75
N PRO A 83 -0.67 18.19 7.40
CA PRO A 83 -0.34 19.44 6.71
C PRO A 83 1.06 19.45 6.09
N ASN A 84 1.93 18.55 6.55
CA ASN A 84 3.32 18.43 6.14
C ASN A 84 3.52 17.29 5.14
N ALA A 85 2.46 16.60 4.73
CA ALA A 85 2.48 15.51 3.76
C ALA A 85 1.85 15.93 2.43
N LYS A 86 2.36 15.40 1.32
CA LYS A 86 1.79 15.63 -0.02
C LYS A 86 0.56 14.76 -0.29
N LEU A 87 0.52 13.56 0.29
CA LEU A 87 -0.59 12.62 0.13
C LEU A 87 -0.93 11.97 1.48
N CYS A 88 -2.23 11.81 1.75
CA CYS A 88 -2.78 10.93 2.78
C CYS A 88 -3.50 9.75 2.11
N VAL A 89 -3.13 8.52 2.45
CA VAL A 89 -3.68 7.32 1.81
C VAL A 89 -4.37 6.43 2.83
N LEU A 90 -5.55 5.93 2.49
CA LEU A 90 -6.19 4.85 3.24
C LEU A 90 -5.45 3.54 2.97
N SER A 91 -4.67 3.06 3.95
CA SER A 91 -3.85 1.85 3.82
C SER A 91 -4.68 0.58 4.05
N HIS A 92 -4.31 -0.49 3.36
CA HIS A 92 -4.88 -1.85 3.41
C HIS A 92 -6.30 -1.92 3.99
N PRO A 93 -7.34 -1.43 3.28
CA PRO A 93 -8.69 -1.24 3.83
C PRO A 93 -9.31 -2.46 4.52
N ILE A 94 -8.86 -3.66 4.19
CA ILE A 94 -9.23 -4.89 4.89
C ILE A 94 -8.92 -4.85 6.40
N LYS A 95 -7.79 -4.27 6.85
CA LYS A 95 -7.46 -4.10 8.28
C LYS A 95 -8.49 -3.20 8.97
N ALA A 96 -8.86 -2.11 8.32
CA ALA A 96 -9.92 -1.18 8.76
C ALA A 96 -11.35 -1.73 8.55
N ARG A 97 -11.51 -2.97 8.06
CA ARG A 97 -12.81 -3.56 7.67
C ARG A 97 -13.59 -2.67 6.71
N PHE A 98 -12.88 -1.94 5.84
CA PHE A 98 -13.41 -1.00 4.86
C PHE A 98 -14.22 0.15 5.49
N ARG A 99 -13.91 0.51 6.75
CA ARG A 99 -14.59 1.56 7.50
C ARG A 99 -13.56 2.52 8.07
N TYR A 100 -13.70 3.79 7.70
CA TYR A 100 -12.86 4.88 8.17
C TYR A 100 -13.74 5.94 8.85
N PRO A 101 -13.19 6.67 9.83
CA PRO A 101 -13.85 7.88 10.32
C PRO A 101 -14.14 8.85 9.16
N HIS A 102 -15.32 9.49 9.19
CA HIS A 102 -15.77 10.39 8.13
C HIS A 102 -14.75 11.48 7.79
N TRP A 103 -14.18 12.10 8.82
CA TRP A 103 -13.19 13.17 8.67
C TRP A 103 -11.89 12.72 7.99
N ILE A 104 -11.54 11.42 8.02
CA ILE A 104 -10.39 10.88 7.27
C ILE A 104 -10.78 10.70 5.80
N VAL A 105 -11.99 10.21 5.54
CA VAL A 105 -12.52 10.06 4.19
C VAL A 105 -12.62 11.41 3.47
N GLU A 106 -12.95 12.47 4.21
CA GLU A 106 -13.00 13.85 3.69
C GLU A 106 -11.62 14.46 3.43
N ASP A 107 -10.56 13.90 3.98
CA ASP A 107 -9.20 14.48 3.95
C ASP A 107 -8.17 13.61 3.21
N CYS A 108 -8.49 12.35 2.87
CA CYS A 108 -7.59 11.47 2.13
C CYS A 108 -7.39 11.88 0.66
N ASP A 109 -6.25 11.55 0.07
CA ASP A 109 -5.93 11.82 -1.33
C ASP A 109 -6.00 10.53 -2.16
N ALA A 110 -5.81 9.37 -1.53
CA ALA A 110 -5.84 8.08 -2.20
C ALA A 110 -6.40 6.93 -1.35
N VAL A 111 -6.72 5.83 -2.01
CA VAL A 111 -7.13 4.56 -1.39
C VAL A 111 -6.27 3.42 -1.92
N GLU A 112 -5.65 2.65 -1.04
CA GLU A 112 -4.95 1.44 -1.43
C GLU A 112 -5.96 0.37 -1.86
N ILE A 113 -5.96 0.02 -3.15
CA ILE A 113 -6.88 -0.96 -3.73
C ILE A 113 -6.28 -2.37 -3.82
N MET A 114 -4.98 -2.48 -3.55
CA MET A 114 -4.25 -3.74 -3.52
C MET A 114 -3.04 -3.61 -2.61
N ASN A 115 -3.01 -4.45 -1.57
CA ASN A 115 -1.86 -4.64 -0.70
C ASN A 115 -1.41 -6.11 -0.77
N ASN A 116 -0.18 -6.38 -1.20
CA ASN A 116 0.22 -7.77 -1.47
C ASN A 116 0.26 -8.69 -0.25
N LYS A 117 0.50 -8.13 0.95
CA LYS A 117 0.51 -8.91 2.20
C LYS A 117 -0.90 -9.22 2.67
N HIS A 118 -1.84 -8.31 2.47
CA HIS A 118 -3.18 -8.40 3.05
C HIS A 118 -4.28 -8.87 2.08
N ASP A 119 -4.17 -8.51 0.80
CA ASP A 119 -5.18 -8.79 -0.23
C ASP A 119 -4.86 -10.02 -1.09
N GLY A 120 -3.63 -10.53 -0.98
CA GLY A 120 -3.09 -11.56 -1.86
C GLY A 120 -2.41 -10.96 -3.09
N LYS A 121 -2.06 -11.80 -4.06
CA LYS A 121 -1.15 -11.44 -5.17
C LYS A 121 -1.82 -11.34 -6.55
N PHE A 122 -3.13 -11.52 -6.64
CA PHE A 122 -3.75 -11.82 -7.93
C PHE A 122 -4.26 -10.60 -8.68
N TYR A 123 -4.91 -9.66 -7.98
CA TYR A 123 -5.55 -8.49 -8.56
C TYR A 123 -6.03 -7.54 -7.45
N PHE A 124 -6.60 -6.40 -7.84
CA PHE A 124 -7.23 -5.46 -6.92
C PHE A 124 -8.33 -6.12 -6.09
N ARG A 125 -8.39 -5.78 -4.80
CA ARG A 125 -9.42 -6.29 -3.90
C ARG A 125 -10.76 -5.63 -4.25
N PRO A 126 -11.83 -6.40 -4.55
CA PRO A 126 -13.12 -5.85 -4.94
C PRO A 126 -13.73 -4.89 -3.91
N GLN A 127 -13.57 -5.17 -2.61
CA GLN A 127 -14.08 -4.33 -1.54
C GLN A 127 -13.31 -3.00 -1.43
N SER A 128 -11.99 -3.02 -1.65
CA SER A 128 -11.16 -1.80 -1.67
C SER A 128 -11.48 -0.95 -2.91
N GLU A 129 -11.63 -1.57 -4.09
CA GLU A 129 -12.11 -0.87 -5.29
C GLU A 129 -13.49 -0.26 -5.09
N LYS A 130 -14.40 -0.95 -4.40
CA LYS A 130 -15.73 -0.44 -4.08
C LYS A 130 -15.64 0.77 -3.15
N LEU A 131 -14.83 0.69 -2.09
CA LEU A 131 -14.59 1.80 -1.17
C LEU A 131 -14.07 3.03 -1.93
N TRP A 132 -13.02 2.86 -2.74
CA TRP A 132 -12.48 3.92 -3.58
C TRP A 132 -13.54 4.55 -4.48
N LYS A 133 -14.32 3.74 -5.21
CA LYS A 133 -15.39 4.24 -6.09
C LYS A 133 -16.47 5.01 -5.33
N THR A 134 -16.82 4.55 -4.13
CA THR A 134 -17.79 5.26 -3.28
C THR A 134 -17.26 6.62 -2.83
N ILE A 135 -16.00 6.70 -2.37
CA ILE A 135 -15.38 7.97 -1.99
C ILE A 135 -15.30 8.91 -3.20
N ARG A 136 -14.93 8.37 -4.36
CA ARG A 136 -14.79 9.14 -5.60
C ARG A 136 -16.10 9.78 -6.10
N GLN A 137 -17.26 9.28 -5.67
CA GLN A 137 -18.55 9.89 -6.00
C GLN A 137 -18.71 11.30 -5.41
N SER A 138 -18.15 11.55 -4.21
CA SER A 138 -18.14 12.87 -3.58
C SER A 138 -16.81 13.60 -3.74
N ARG A 139 -15.72 12.86 -3.97
CA ARG A 139 -14.35 13.39 -4.08
C ARG A 139 -13.66 12.87 -5.35
N PRO A 140 -13.97 13.42 -6.54
CA PRO A 140 -13.53 12.90 -7.83
C PRO A 140 -12.01 12.86 -8.01
N GLU A 141 -11.29 13.67 -7.22
CA GLU A 141 -9.83 13.76 -7.15
C GLU A 141 -9.16 12.58 -6.42
N VAL A 142 -9.89 11.78 -5.63
CA VAL A 142 -9.32 10.66 -4.90
C VAL A 142 -8.90 9.54 -5.84
N VAL A 143 -7.64 9.13 -5.76
CA VAL A 143 -7.01 8.18 -6.68
C VAL A 143 -6.84 6.79 -6.05
N PRO A 144 -6.78 5.72 -6.85
CA PRO A 144 -6.36 4.42 -6.35
C PRO A 144 -4.83 4.37 -6.27
N VAL A 145 -4.30 3.59 -5.33
CA VAL A 145 -2.88 3.21 -5.28
C VAL A 145 -2.74 1.73 -4.94
N VAL A 146 -1.54 1.18 -5.13
CA VAL A 146 -1.21 -0.21 -4.78
C VAL A 146 0.10 -0.24 -4.00
N GLY A 147 0.26 -1.22 -3.12
CA GLY A 147 1.42 -1.35 -2.26
C GLY A 147 1.85 -2.80 -2.02
N MET A 148 3.13 -2.96 -1.73
CA MET A 148 3.74 -4.25 -1.42
C MET A 148 3.69 -4.59 0.07
N ASP A 149 3.64 -3.57 0.93
CA ASP A 149 3.87 -3.69 2.37
C ASP A 149 5.20 -4.39 2.72
N PHE A 150 6.28 -3.87 2.14
CA PHE A 150 7.61 -4.48 2.24
C PHE A 150 8.18 -4.32 3.66
N HIS A 151 8.57 -5.44 4.28
CA HIS A 151 9.22 -5.43 5.61
C HIS A 151 10.59 -6.15 5.62
N GLN A 152 10.84 -7.00 4.62
CA GLN A 152 12.09 -7.76 4.49
C GLN A 152 12.24 -8.23 3.03
N PRO A 153 13.47 -8.53 2.55
CA PRO A 153 13.71 -8.95 1.17
C PRO A 153 12.82 -10.10 0.67
N ALA A 154 12.49 -11.05 1.55
CA ALA A 154 11.58 -12.16 1.22
C ALA A 154 10.13 -11.73 0.90
N HIS A 155 9.74 -10.51 1.28
CA HIS A 155 8.44 -9.92 0.95
C HIS A 155 8.40 -9.28 -0.43
N PHE A 156 9.55 -9.19 -1.10
CA PHE A 156 9.60 -8.63 -2.44
C PHE A 156 8.58 -9.35 -3.35
N CYS A 157 7.76 -8.55 -4.00
CA CYS A 157 6.77 -9.01 -4.95
C CYS A 157 6.72 -8.03 -6.12
N PRO A 158 6.42 -8.51 -7.33
CA PRO A 158 6.58 -7.68 -8.50
C PRO A 158 5.38 -6.75 -8.75
N VAL A 159 4.86 -6.13 -7.69
CA VAL A 159 3.72 -5.21 -7.79
C VAL A 159 4.23 -3.78 -7.71
N TYR A 160 3.98 -3.02 -8.78
CA TYR A 160 4.59 -1.72 -8.98
C TYR A 160 3.59 -0.70 -9.50
N ILE A 161 3.90 0.57 -9.23
CA ILE A 161 3.23 1.73 -9.84
C ILE A 161 4.15 2.25 -10.95
N GLN A 162 3.62 2.35 -12.17
CA GLN A 162 4.29 3.01 -13.28
C GLN A 162 3.61 4.36 -13.54
N LEU A 163 4.41 5.44 -13.61
CA LEU A 163 3.92 6.75 -14.00
C LEU A 163 3.66 6.78 -15.51
N THR A 164 2.53 7.36 -15.93
CA THR A 164 2.16 7.43 -17.36
C THR A 164 2.71 8.66 -18.08
N GLN A 165 3.36 9.56 -17.33
CA GLN A 165 4.02 10.74 -17.86
C GLN A 165 5.52 10.67 -17.55
N GLN A 166 6.34 11.03 -18.52
CA GLN A 166 7.77 11.19 -18.32
C GLN A 166 8.07 12.56 -17.70
N GLY A 167 9.13 12.63 -16.90
CA GLY A 167 9.57 13.86 -16.26
C GLY A 167 10.79 13.60 -15.38
N PRO A 168 11.23 14.61 -14.60
CA PRO A 168 12.38 14.47 -13.73
C PRO A 168 12.08 13.49 -12.59
N LEU A 169 13.09 12.71 -12.18
CA LEU A 169 12.98 11.80 -11.05
C LEU A 169 13.12 12.58 -9.72
N THR A 170 12.08 13.33 -9.37
CA THR A 170 12.01 14.11 -8.12
C THR A 170 10.76 13.74 -7.32
N ALA A 171 10.82 13.89 -6.00
CA ALA A 171 9.69 13.62 -5.12
C ALA A 171 8.45 14.41 -5.51
N ASP A 172 8.59 15.71 -5.80
CA ASP A 172 7.46 16.55 -6.22
C ASP A 172 6.84 16.06 -7.53
N PHE A 173 7.64 15.68 -8.53
CA PHE A 173 7.11 15.17 -9.79
C PHE A 173 6.37 13.84 -9.59
N VAL A 174 6.99 12.89 -8.90
CA VAL A 174 6.42 11.57 -8.64
C VAL A 174 5.12 11.69 -7.85
N LEU A 175 5.13 12.41 -6.73
CA LEU A 175 3.95 12.60 -5.87
C LEU A 175 2.82 13.32 -6.59
N GLU A 176 3.14 14.28 -7.46
CA GLU A 176 2.14 14.95 -8.28
C GLU A 176 1.50 13.99 -9.31
N GLN A 177 2.29 13.14 -9.96
CA GLN A 177 1.73 12.14 -10.88
C GLN A 177 0.85 11.13 -10.13
N LEU A 178 1.24 10.72 -8.93
CA LEU A 178 0.42 9.88 -8.05
C LEU A 178 -0.89 10.60 -7.72
N ARG A 179 -0.84 11.84 -7.23
CA ARG A 179 -2.00 12.67 -6.87
C ARG A 179 -2.98 12.87 -8.02
N MET A 180 -2.46 13.05 -9.23
CA MET A 180 -3.27 13.22 -10.44
C MET A 180 -3.81 11.89 -11.01
N GLY A 181 -3.46 10.75 -10.41
CA GLY A 181 -3.88 9.43 -10.89
C GLY A 181 -3.29 9.08 -12.24
N ARG A 182 -2.15 9.66 -12.60
CA ARG A 182 -1.43 9.42 -13.86
C ARG A 182 -0.53 8.20 -13.72
N THR A 183 -1.17 7.09 -13.39
CA THR A 183 -0.50 5.85 -12.98
C THR A 183 -1.13 4.62 -13.62
N GLN A 184 -0.32 3.59 -13.78
CA GLN A 184 -0.74 2.23 -14.09
C GLN A 184 -0.14 1.27 -13.06
N PHE A 185 -0.85 0.18 -12.79
CA PHE A 185 -0.44 -0.81 -11.81
C PHE A 185 -0.04 -2.09 -12.51
N PHE A 186 1.07 -2.67 -12.10
CA PHE A 186 1.64 -3.87 -12.71
C PHE A 186 1.83 -4.99 -11.70
N ASP A 187 1.78 -6.22 -12.17
CA ASP A 187 2.23 -7.44 -11.49
C ASP A 187 3.20 -8.17 -12.44
N GLY A 188 4.51 -7.98 -12.23
CA GLY A 188 5.55 -8.31 -13.18
C GLY A 188 5.32 -7.57 -14.49
N ASN A 189 5.29 -8.30 -15.60
CA ASN A 189 5.10 -7.73 -16.93
C ASN A 189 3.62 -7.48 -17.30
N ARG A 190 2.70 -7.75 -16.36
CA ARG A 190 1.26 -7.67 -16.63
C ARG A 190 0.69 -6.36 -16.09
N CYS A 191 0.12 -5.56 -16.98
CA CYS A 191 -0.63 -4.36 -16.57
C CYS A 191 -1.99 -4.77 -15.98
N LEU A 192 -2.18 -4.53 -14.69
CA LEU A 192 -3.43 -4.77 -13.98
C LEU A 192 -4.50 -3.74 -14.37
N SER A 193 -4.09 -2.49 -14.61
CA SER A 193 -5.02 -1.39 -14.95
C SER A 193 -5.80 -1.64 -16.24
N THR A 194 -5.21 -2.35 -17.21
CA THR A 194 -5.80 -2.60 -18.53
C THR A 194 -6.29 -4.04 -18.73
N ALA A 195 -6.29 -4.88 -17.68
CA ALA A 195 -6.78 -6.25 -17.76
C ALA A 195 -8.20 -6.31 -18.36
N ASP A 196 -8.45 -7.26 -19.26
CA ASP A 196 -9.77 -7.42 -19.89
C ASP A 196 -10.82 -7.97 -18.91
N TRP A 197 -12.09 -7.95 -19.30
CA TRP A 197 -13.20 -8.38 -18.45
C TRP A 197 -13.08 -9.84 -18.01
N LEU A 198 -12.66 -10.76 -18.88
CA LEU A 198 -12.52 -12.18 -18.52
C LEU A 198 -11.42 -12.36 -17.48
N SER A 199 -10.25 -11.75 -17.74
CA SER A 199 -9.11 -11.76 -16.81
C SER A 199 -9.49 -11.20 -15.44
N ARG A 200 -10.16 -10.04 -15.41
CA ARG A 200 -10.65 -9.41 -14.17
C ARG A 200 -11.55 -10.35 -13.37
N ASN A 201 -12.55 -10.95 -14.01
CA ASN A 201 -13.49 -11.83 -13.33
C ASN A 201 -12.81 -13.11 -12.82
N TYR A 202 -11.88 -13.67 -13.60
CA TYR A 202 -11.09 -14.81 -13.18
C TYR A 202 -10.29 -14.51 -11.89
N PHE A 203 -9.56 -13.39 -11.83
CA PHE A 203 -8.79 -13.05 -10.63
C PHE A 203 -9.67 -12.72 -9.43
N ARG A 204 -10.78 -12.01 -9.65
CA ARG A 204 -11.76 -11.77 -8.58
C ARG A 204 -12.35 -13.06 -8.04
N GLY A 205 -12.65 -14.03 -8.91
CA GLY A 205 -13.07 -15.37 -8.52
C GLY A 205 -12.07 -16.06 -7.60
N ARG A 206 -10.76 -15.92 -7.88
CA ARG A 206 -9.70 -16.45 -7.00
C ARG A 206 -9.66 -15.74 -5.65
N ILE A 207 -9.81 -14.42 -5.61
CA ILE A 207 -9.88 -13.66 -4.36
C ILE A 207 -11.08 -14.13 -3.52
N TYR A 208 -12.26 -14.30 -4.13
CA TYR A 208 -13.43 -14.81 -3.41
C TYR A 208 -13.26 -16.25 -2.91
N ALA A 209 -12.65 -17.12 -3.70
CA ALA A 209 -12.31 -18.46 -3.27
C ALA A 209 -11.37 -18.45 -2.05
N MET A 210 -10.42 -17.51 -2.00
CA MET A 210 -9.50 -17.35 -0.86
C MET A 210 -10.23 -16.84 0.38
N ASP A 211 -11.06 -15.80 0.24
CA ASP A 211 -11.87 -15.25 1.33
C ASP A 211 -12.80 -16.34 1.91
N TRP A 212 -13.38 -17.19 1.04
CA TRP A 212 -14.20 -18.33 1.45
C TRP A 212 -13.37 -19.39 2.19
N ALA A 213 -12.23 -19.81 1.63
CA ALA A 213 -11.35 -20.79 2.28
C ALA A 213 -10.85 -20.31 3.65
N HIS A 214 -10.52 -19.01 3.78
CA HIS A 214 -10.12 -18.41 5.04
C HIS A 214 -11.28 -18.43 6.05
N SER A 215 -12.50 -18.10 5.60
CA SER A 215 -13.70 -18.12 6.42
C SER A 215 -14.04 -19.53 6.93
N VAL A 216 -13.97 -20.54 6.06
CA VAL A 216 -14.15 -21.96 6.42
C VAL A 216 -13.09 -22.38 7.43
N ASN A 217 -11.82 -22.07 7.19
CA ASN A 217 -10.73 -22.41 8.10
C ASN A 217 -10.91 -21.75 9.48
N LYS A 218 -11.37 -20.49 9.53
CA LYS A 218 -11.66 -19.78 10.79
C LYS A 218 -12.85 -20.42 11.53
N ALA A 219 -13.88 -20.85 10.80
CA ALA A 219 -15.01 -21.58 11.38
C ALA A 219 -14.57 -22.92 11.97
N LEU A 220 -13.84 -23.75 11.21
CA LEU A 220 -13.30 -25.03 11.68
C LEU A 220 -12.45 -24.86 12.95
N HIS A 221 -11.58 -23.85 12.98
CA HIS A 221 -10.78 -23.54 14.17
C HIS A 221 -11.64 -23.19 15.39
N ARG A 222 -12.76 -22.48 15.22
CA ARG A 222 -13.71 -22.20 16.32
C ARG A 222 -14.39 -23.47 16.85
N PHE A 223 -14.57 -24.47 16.00
CA PHE A 223 -15.07 -25.79 16.38
C PHE A 223 -13.97 -26.77 16.83
N GLY A 224 -12.74 -26.30 17.03
CA GLY A 224 -11.61 -27.14 17.46
C GLY A 224 -11.05 -28.07 16.39
N ILE A 225 -11.56 -28.00 15.15
CA ILE A 225 -11.11 -28.84 14.04
C ILE A 225 -9.86 -28.21 13.42
N ARG A 226 -8.72 -28.89 13.55
CA ARG A 226 -7.45 -28.48 12.91
C ARG A 226 -7.32 -29.14 11.56
N VAL A 227 -7.25 -28.34 10.49
CA VAL A 227 -6.95 -28.85 9.15
C VAL A 227 -5.50 -29.35 9.12
N PRO A 228 -5.24 -30.60 8.66
CA PRO A 228 -3.88 -31.12 8.57
C PRO A 228 -2.98 -30.21 7.73
N ARG A 229 -1.74 -29.98 8.19
CA ARG A 229 -0.78 -29.07 7.53
C ARG A 229 -0.54 -29.42 6.05
N GLY A 230 -0.54 -30.71 5.69
CA GLY A 230 -0.37 -31.16 4.30
C GLY A 230 -1.52 -30.75 3.38
N LEU A 231 -2.76 -30.86 3.86
CA LEU A 231 -3.96 -30.39 3.15
C LEU A 231 -3.94 -28.87 2.98
N ARG A 232 -3.61 -28.13 4.05
CA ARG A 232 -3.48 -26.66 3.98
C ARG A 232 -2.44 -26.23 2.94
N LYS A 233 -1.28 -26.90 2.87
CA LYS A 233 -0.24 -26.62 1.86
C LYS A 233 -0.66 -26.97 0.43
N ARG A 234 -1.46 -28.04 0.24
CA ARG A 234 -1.99 -28.40 -1.09
C ARG A 234 -3.02 -27.38 -1.57
N PHE A 235 -3.96 -26.99 -0.71
CA PHE A 235 -4.93 -25.95 -1.04
C PHE A 235 -4.25 -24.61 -1.34
N ALA A 236 -3.27 -24.20 -0.54
CA ALA A 236 -2.51 -22.98 -0.81
C ALA A 236 -1.83 -23.02 -2.19
N ARG A 237 -1.19 -24.14 -2.58
CA ARG A 237 -0.56 -24.28 -3.90
C ARG A 237 -1.54 -24.17 -5.06
N VAL A 238 -2.66 -24.90 -5.00
CA VAL A 238 -3.72 -24.83 -6.02
C VAL A 238 -4.28 -23.40 -6.13
N MET A 239 -4.49 -22.74 -4.99
CA MET A 239 -5.01 -21.37 -4.93
C MET A 239 -3.97 -20.33 -5.38
N GLU A 240 -2.68 -20.61 -5.21
CA GLU A 240 -1.56 -19.81 -5.71
C GLU A 240 -1.28 -20.02 -7.20
N GLY A 241 -1.81 -21.08 -7.81
CA GLY A 241 -1.52 -21.45 -9.19
C GLY A 241 -0.12 -22.05 -9.34
N ARG A 242 0.33 -22.79 -8.31
CA ARG A 242 1.61 -23.49 -8.23
C ARG A 242 1.42 -25.01 -8.17
#